data_AF-A0A7V9SMC4-F1
#
_entry.id   AF-A0A7V9SMC4-F1
#
_cell.length_a   1.000
_cell.length_b   1.000
_cell.length_c   1.000
_cell.angle_alpha   90.00
_cell.angle_beta   90.00
_cell.angle_gamma   90.00
#
_symmetry.space_group_name_H-M   'P 1'
#
loop_
_entity.id
_entity.type
_entity.pdbx_description
1 polymer ?
#
loop_
_entity_poly.entity_id
_entity_poly.type
_entity_poly.pdbx_seq_one_letter_code
_entity_poly.pdbx_strand_id
1 'polypeptide(L)'
;MAEKGEINNAADKIEPEINSLEVRSIREIVQDLSKPVAKRHLRSRKQGGKEIQYIAWHDAIKYLDHYASGWNYEIRSMTSVGGKLIMIVRL
;
A
#
# COMPACT_ATOMS: atom_id res chain seq x y z
N MET A 1 -37.71 52.62 -13.92
CA MET A 1 -36.50 52.30 -13.13
C MET A 1 -36.58 50.81 -12.83
N ALA A 2 -35.86 49.99 -13.60
CA ALA A 2 -35.89 48.54 -13.47
C ALA A 2 -34.52 48.09 -12.97
N GLU A 3 -34.46 47.60 -11.73
CA GLU A 3 -33.26 47.09 -11.09
C GLU A 3 -33.08 45.62 -11.54
N LYS A 4 -32.11 45.39 -12.41
CA LYS A 4 -31.76 44.05 -12.90
C LYS A 4 -30.97 43.32 -11.82
N GLY A 5 -31.49 42.17 -11.40
CA GLY A 5 -30.72 41.20 -10.62
C GLY A 5 -29.55 40.65 -11.44
N GLU A 6 -28.35 40.75 -10.88
CA GLU A 6 -27.16 40.04 -11.36
C GLU A 6 -26.97 38.77 -10.54
N ILE A 7 -27.32 37.64 -11.16
CA ILE A 7 -26.95 36.30 -10.71
C ILE A 7 -25.47 36.07 -11.06
N ASN A 8 -24.60 36.22 -10.07
CA ASN A 8 -23.18 35.88 -10.20
C ASN A 8 -23.03 34.37 -10.32
N ASN A 9 -22.84 33.91 -11.56
CA ASN A 9 -22.55 32.52 -11.90
C ASN A 9 -21.06 32.27 -11.63
N ALA A 10 -20.72 31.99 -10.37
CA ALA A 10 -19.40 31.46 -10.01
C ALA A 10 -19.36 29.99 -10.42
N ALA A 11 -19.05 29.76 -11.69
CA ALA A 11 -18.64 28.45 -12.17
C ALA A 11 -17.31 28.12 -11.49
N ASP A 12 -17.41 27.44 -10.36
CA ASP A 12 -16.29 26.78 -9.69
C ASP A 12 -15.65 25.85 -10.72
N LYS A 13 -14.53 26.30 -11.28
CA LYS A 13 -13.67 25.46 -12.08
C LYS A 13 -12.99 24.50 -11.11
N ILE A 14 -13.62 23.35 -10.90
CA ILE A 14 -12.96 22.19 -10.28
C ILE A 14 -11.95 21.69 -11.32
N GLU A 15 -10.77 22.32 -11.35
CA GLU A 15 -9.63 21.74 -12.04
C GLU A 15 -9.30 20.44 -11.30
N PRO A 16 -9.21 19.30 -12.00
CA PRO A 16 -8.82 18.06 -11.34
C PRO A 16 -7.41 18.28 -10.80
N GLU A 17 -7.26 18.19 -9.49
CA GLU A 17 -5.96 18.13 -8.83
C GLU A 17 -5.29 16.84 -9.34
N ILE A 18 -4.57 16.94 -10.45
CA ILE A 18 -3.69 15.88 -10.93
C ILE A 18 -2.56 15.87 -9.91
N ASN A 19 -2.80 15.14 -8.83
CA ASN A 19 -1.77 14.78 -7.87
C ASN A 19 -0.72 14.05 -8.69
N SER A 20 0.33 14.79 -9.06
CA SER A 20 1.40 14.29 -9.89
C SER A 20 1.90 13.03 -9.20
N LEU A 21 1.64 11.88 -9.81
CA LEU A 21 2.28 10.63 -9.45
C LEU A 21 3.76 10.80 -9.81
N GLU A 22 4.47 11.63 -9.05
CA GLU A 22 5.92 11.71 -9.09
C GLU A 22 6.38 10.31 -8.72
N VAL A 23 6.77 9.57 -9.75
CA VAL A 23 7.32 8.23 -9.61
C VAL A 23 8.57 8.39 -8.74
N ARG A 24 8.45 7.99 -7.46
CA ARG A 24 9.56 8.07 -6.51
C ARG A 24 10.73 7.27 -7.05
N SER A 25 11.95 7.74 -6.81
CA SER A 25 13.13 7.02 -7.27
C SER A 25 13.21 5.65 -6.58
N ILE A 26 13.57 4.61 -7.33
CA ILE A 26 13.80 3.27 -6.77
C ILE A 26 14.74 3.32 -5.57
N ARG A 27 15.74 4.21 -5.60
CA ARG A 27 16.70 4.39 -4.50
C ARG A 27 16.03 4.83 -3.20
N GLU A 28 15.07 5.75 -3.28
CA GLU A 28 14.34 6.27 -2.13
C GLU A 28 13.39 5.20 -1.57
N ILE A 29 12.70 4.47 -2.46
CA ILE A 29 11.83 3.35 -2.09
C ILE A 29 12.62 2.27 -1.34
N VAL A 30 13.79 1.88 -1.87
CA VAL A 30 14.66 0.89 -1.22
C VAL A 30 15.15 1.41 0.13
N GLN A 31 15.50 2.69 0.23
CA GLN A 31 15.93 3.29 1.50
C GLN A 31 14.81 3.26 2.55
N ASP A 32 13.57 3.55 2.15
CA ASP A 32 12.41 3.47 3.04
C ASP A 32 12.10 2.03 3.49
N LEU A 33 12.09 1.07 2.55
CA LEU A 33 11.81 -0.34 2.85
C LEU A 33 12.94 -1.02 3.64
N SER A 34 14.16 -0.46 3.61
CA SER A 34 15.28 -0.95 4.43
C SER A 34 15.15 -0.59 5.92
N LYS A 35 14.20 0.28 6.28
CA LYS A 35 13.95 0.64 7.69
C LYS A 35 13.38 -0.56 8.45
N PRO A 36 13.72 -0.73 9.74
CA PRO A 36 13.12 -1.78 10.56
C PRO A 36 11.59 -1.68 10.62
N VAL A 37 10.91 -2.83 10.59
CA VAL A 37 9.45 -2.88 10.76
C VAL A 37 9.07 -2.33 12.13
N ALA A 38 8.00 -1.53 12.19
CA ALA A 38 7.49 -1.01 13.44
C ALA A 38 7.06 -2.16 14.37
N LYS A 39 7.51 -2.11 15.64
CA LYS A 39 7.25 -3.17 16.63
C LYS A 39 5.78 -3.54 16.79
N ARG A 40 4.86 -2.58 16.58
CA ARG A 40 3.41 -2.79 16.63
C ARG A 40 2.86 -3.72 15.53
N HIS A 41 3.57 -3.87 14.42
CA HIS A 41 3.19 -4.77 13.32
C HIS A 41 3.93 -6.12 13.40
N LEU A 42 4.90 -6.26 14.31
CA LEU A 42 5.55 -7.53 14.60
C LEU A 42 4.66 -8.34 15.54
N ARG A 43 4.44 -9.60 15.16
CA ARG A 43 3.68 -10.59 15.93
C ARG A 43 4.59 -11.76 16.24
N SER A 44 4.32 -12.45 17.34
CA SER A 44 5.04 -13.68 17.70
C SER A 44 4.14 -14.90 17.55
N ARG A 45 4.72 -16.02 17.13
CA ARG A 45 4.06 -17.33 17.19
C ARG A 45 5.06 -18.41 17.58
N LYS A 46 4.58 -19.47 18.24
CA LYS A 46 5.37 -20.67 18.48
C LYS A 46 5.31 -21.57 17.25
N GLN A 47 6.47 -21.92 16.70
CA GLN A 47 6.61 -22.84 15.58
C GLN A 47 7.80 -23.76 15.82
N GLY A 48 7.57 -25.09 15.79
CA GLY A 48 8.63 -26.07 16.01
C GLY A 48 9.34 -25.93 17.36
N GLY A 49 8.61 -25.57 18.42
CA GLY A 49 9.17 -25.36 19.77
C GLY A 49 9.91 -24.03 19.96
N LYS A 50 10.09 -23.22 18.91
CA LYS A 50 10.72 -21.89 18.98
C LYS A 50 9.69 -20.78 18.84
N GLU A 51 9.92 -19.67 19.52
CA GLU A 51 9.18 -18.43 19.27
C GLU A 51 9.80 -17.70 18.08
N ILE A 52 8.99 -17.41 17.07
CA ILE A 52 9.41 -16.65 15.89
C ILE A 52 8.59 -15.36 15.79
N GLN A 53 9.26 -14.28 15.38
CA GLN A 53 8.61 -13.04 15.02
C GLN A 53 8.29 -13.03 13.53
N TYR A 54 7.12 -12.50 13.18
CA TYR A 54 6.64 -12.38 11.82
C TYR A 54 5.81 -11.11 11.65
N ILE A 55 5.65 -10.67 10.41
CA ILE A 55 4.64 -9.67 10.03
C ILE A 55 3.51 -10.38 9.31
N ALA A 56 2.27 -9.95 9.54
CA ALA A 56 1.16 -10.47 8.76
C ALA A 56 1.26 -9.94 7.31
N TRP A 57 0.89 -10.78 6.34
CA TRP A 57 1.00 -10.41 4.93
C TRP A 57 0.23 -9.12 4.59
N HIS A 58 -1.00 -8.97 5.10
CA HIS A 58 -1.79 -7.76 4.89
C HIS A 58 -1.15 -6.49 5.46
N ASP A 59 -0.33 -6.60 6.50
CA ASP A 59 0.42 -5.45 7.02
C ASP A 59 1.61 -5.15 6.08
N ALA A 60 2.29 -6.17 5.57
CA ALA A 60 3.34 -6.02 4.56
C ALA A 60 2.84 -5.31 3.28
N ILE A 61 1.62 -5.63 2.84
CA ILE A 61 0.99 -4.96 1.69
C ILE A 61 0.87 -3.45 1.93
N LYS A 62 0.43 -3.02 3.12
CA LYS A 62 0.31 -1.58 3.43
C LYS A 62 1.65 -0.85 3.39
N TYR A 63 2.74 -1.53 3.75
CA TYR A 63 4.09 -0.96 3.60
C TYR A 63 4.43 -0.74 2.13
N LEU A 64 4.12 -1.71 1.28
CA LEU A 64 4.38 -1.62 -0.16
C LEU A 64 3.47 -0.58 -0.83
N ASP A 65 2.19 -0.51 -0.48
CA ASP A 65 1.26 0.51 -0.98
C ASP A 65 1.71 1.93 -0.61
N HIS A 66 2.26 2.09 0.60
CA HIS A 66 2.70 3.39 1.09
C HIS A 66 4.04 3.83 0.49
N TYR A 67 5.02 2.92 0.40
CA TYR A 67 6.38 3.28 -0.03
C TYR A 67 6.66 2.99 -1.51
N ALA A 68 5.96 2.07 -2.14
CA ALA A 68 6.22 1.62 -3.50
C ALA A 68 4.92 1.63 -4.32
N SER A 69 4.30 2.79 -4.47
CA SER A 69 3.09 2.93 -5.30
C SER A 69 3.38 2.45 -6.73
N GLY A 70 2.62 1.45 -7.18
CA GLY A 70 2.87 0.76 -8.46
C GLY A 70 3.60 -0.58 -8.35
N TRP A 71 3.92 -1.05 -7.14
CA TRP A 71 4.35 -2.42 -6.92
C TRP A 71 3.28 -3.40 -7.40
N ASN A 72 3.71 -4.57 -7.87
CA ASN A 72 2.82 -5.66 -8.24
C ASN A 72 3.45 -6.98 -7.81
N TYR A 73 2.63 -8.02 -7.76
CA TYR A 73 3.12 -9.37 -7.53
C TYR A 73 2.28 -10.36 -8.32
N GLU A 74 2.88 -11.52 -8.57
CA GLU A 74 2.24 -12.60 -9.30
C GLU A 74 2.24 -13.87 -8.44
N ILE A 75 1.08 -14.53 -8.38
CA ILE A 75 0.96 -15.86 -7.76
C ILE A 75 1.49 -16.88 -8.76
N ARG A 76 2.62 -17.51 -8.41
CA ARG A 76 3.28 -18.52 -9.24
C ARG A 76 2.74 -19.91 -9.02
N SER A 77 2.34 -20.22 -7.79
CA SER A 77 1.69 -21.49 -7.48
C SER A 77 0.85 -21.37 -6.23
N MET A 78 -0.15 -22.24 -6.15
CA MET A 78 -1.04 -22.36 -5.01
C MET A 78 -1.26 -23.85 -4.75
N THR A 79 -0.91 -24.29 -3.55
CA THR A 79 -1.05 -25.69 -3.14
C THR A 79 -1.74 -25.76 -1.79
N SER A 80 -2.72 -26.66 -1.66
CA SER A 80 -3.32 -26.97 -0.36
C SER A 80 -2.64 -28.20 0.23
N VAL A 81 -2.16 -28.10 1.48
CA VAL A 81 -1.53 -29.21 2.19
C VAL A 81 -2.09 -29.28 3.60
N GLY A 82 -2.76 -30.39 3.94
CA GLY A 82 -3.32 -30.61 5.28
C GLY A 82 -4.27 -29.51 5.74
N GLY A 83 -5.13 -29.02 4.83
CA GLY A 83 -6.08 -27.94 5.10
C GLY A 83 -5.48 -26.54 5.16
N LYS A 84 -4.18 -26.38 4.90
CA LYS A 84 -3.49 -25.07 4.84
C LYS A 84 -3.27 -24.67 3.39
N LEU A 85 -3.46 -23.39 3.10
CA LEU A 85 -3.14 -22.80 1.81
C LEU A 85 -1.69 -22.31 1.80
N ILE A 86 -0.90 -22.81 0.85
CA ILE A 86 0.48 -22.40 0.62
C ILE A 86 0.53 -21.72 -0.76
N MET A 87 1.04 -20.49 -0.81
CA MET A 87 1.17 -19.71 -2.03
C MET A 87 2.62 -19.31 -2.24
N ILE A 88 3.11 -19.45 -3.47
CA ILE A 88 4.40 -18.91 -3.89
C ILE A 88 4.13 -17.67 -4.73
N VAL A 89 4.73 -16.55 -4.34
CA VAL A 89 4.59 -15.26 -5.03
C VAL A 89 5.94 -14.80 -5.55
N ARG A 90 5.92 -14.09 -6.68
CA ARG A 90 7.05 -13.29 -7.17
C ARG A 90 6.71 -11.81 -6.99
N LEU A 91 7.60 -11.10 -6.30
CA LEU A 91 7.65 -9.65 -6.19
C LEU A 91 8.60 -9.10 -7.25
#